data_AF-A0A8B6G270-F1
#
_entry.id   AF-A0A8B6G270-F1
#
_cell.length_a   1.000
_cell.length_b   1.000
_cell.length_c   1.000
_cell.angle_alpha   90.00
_cell.angle_beta   90.00
_cell.angle_gamma   90.00
#
_symmetry.space_group_name_H-M   'P 1'
#
loop_
_entity.id
_entity.type
_entity.pdbx_description
1 polymer ?
#
loop_
_entity_poly.entity_id
_entity_poly.type
_entity_poly.pdbx_seq_one_letter_code
_entity_poly.pdbx_strand_id
1 'polypeptide(L)'
;MADSSEMGWKVVQEYTANPLADDSEDDRKILRAQTRAERKTKSEKAKKKRPTPYSRPTSTATSSDANGKASGRPGVCYNCYKPAEEKCVWYPQQNMTWIGLVWDMEFGKLRVSSERIDRLVDVISKILFCVGKGKMLHNAKFVAGIVGQIISMQAVLGNLVRLRTRELYNCILLRASWKSLVALTAPAVEELRYWLNSVTQLNEQENNIKIKPHWIPREQNKIADGLSRYSDCDDWGIKESVFQMLDKLWGKHTIDRFATDYNTKCSRFNSKCWCKNTEAIDAFSQNWFGENNWLVPPPNVVCATYSTINSVFYSIKWAHDMSGQLDPTENAFVKNIVESAKRTAKAPVVKKDPVSNDNLISLCSMFQGSNDLTVVRDLAMILLSYSAFLRFNEMKKEVSTLKEELKLMKQKHCECATKVDSYNNKIPRFLVPNGQAPVAFHTHLSANFNVSSNHAVAYDMVKINVGDGYNKFSGIFKAPTAGLYFITNTVMSMPNHGIHVEIVKNGVAIGKNWADHNGYESGTMSVITDLDVNDSVWVRDSDGGTERLEHDYNSFSGFLIYTEY
;
A
#
# COMPACT_ATOMS: atom_id res chain seq x y z
N MET A 1 3.88 66.67 34.59
CA MET A 1 5.14 66.02 34.16
C MET A 1 4.81 64.61 33.70
N ALA A 2 4.79 64.36 32.40
CA ALA A 2 4.70 62.99 31.90
C ALA A 2 6.12 62.41 31.84
N ASP A 3 6.29 61.18 32.33
CA ASP A 3 7.50 60.39 32.14
C ASP A 3 7.80 60.29 30.63
N SER A 4 9.08 60.45 30.25
CA SER A 4 9.60 60.36 28.87
C SER A 4 9.32 59.04 28.14
N SER A 5 8.73 58.06 28.82
CA SER A 5 8.31 56.80 28.24
C SER A 5 7.21 56.97 27.19
N GLU A 6 7.29 56.12 26.16
CA GLU A 6 6.32 56.09 25.06
C GLU A 6 4.87 55.88 25.56
N MET A 7 4.70 55.18 26.68
CA MET A 7 3.39 54.99 27.32
C MET A 7 2.89 56.26 27.98
N GLY A 8 3.74 57.01 28.68
CA GLY A 8 3.37 58.28 29.32
C GLY A 8 2.76 59.27 28.33
N TRP A 9 3.39 59.41 27.15
CA TRP A 9 2.87 60.28 26.09
C TRP A 9 1.53 59.80 25.49
N LYS A 10 1.31 58.48 25.39
CA LYS A 10 0.02 57.92 24.95
C LYS A 10 -1.11 58.18 25.95
N VAL A 11 -0.82 58.15 27.26
CA VAL A 11 -1.80 58.52 28.29
C VAL A 11 -2.20 59.98 28.16
N VAL A 12 -1.23 60.87 27.94
CA VAL A 12 -1.50 62.31 27.74
C VAL A 12 -2.38 62.53 26.52
N GLN A 13 -2.09 61.87 25.39
CA GLN A 13 -2.93 61.96 24.18
C GLN A 13 -4.38 61.51 24.42
N GLU A 14 -4.60 60.37 25.10
CA GLU A 14 -5.96 59.88 25.41
C GLU A 14 -6.72 60.78 26.38
N TYR A 15 -5.99 61.43 27.30
CA TYR A 15 -6.55 62.42 28.22
C TYR A 15 -6.98 63.68 27.47
N THR A 16 -6.16 64.20 26.57
CA THR A 16 -6.45 65.42 25.78
C THR A 16 -7.52 65.24 24.70
N ALA A 17 -7.68 64.01 24.17
CA ALA A 17 -8.59 63.73 23.05
C ALA A 17 -10.07 63.62 23.42
N ASN A 18 -10.41 63.50 24.71
CA ASN A 18 -11.80 63.41 25.18
C ASN A 18 -12.11 64.59 26.11
N PRO A 19 -12.60 65.73 25.58
CA PRO A 19 -12.91 66.90 26.38
C PRO A 19 -14.24 66.69 27.11
N LEU A 20 -14.16 66.18 28.34
CA LEU A 20 -15.22 66.32 29.33
C LEU A 20 -14.54 66.60 30.68
N ALA A 21 -14.45 67.87 31.06
CA ALA A 21 -14.02 68.28 32.38
C ALA A 21 -14.91 69.41 32.86
N ASP A 22 -15.54 69.22 34.02
CA ASP A 22 -15.98 70.34 34.85
C ASP A 22 -15.96 70.08 36.37
N ASP A 23 -15.31 69.01 36.87
CA ASP A 23 -15.12 68.81 38.32
C ASP A 23 -14.01 67.82 38.74
N SER A 24 -13.84 67.70 40.06
CA SER A 24 -12.71 67.22 40.87
C SER A 24 -12.34 65.73 40.80
N GLU A 25 -12.62 65.05 39.68
CA GLU A 25 -12.31 63.62 39.50
C GLU A 25 -11.02 63.37 38.69
N ASP A 26 -9.99 64.21 38.82
CA ASP A 26 -8.79 64.16 37.94
C ASP A 26 -7.96 62.88 38.09
N ASP A 27 -7.83 62.32 39.29
CA ASP A 27 -7.08 61.07 39.51
C ASP A 27 -7.77 59.87 38.85
N ARG A 28 -9.12 59.80 38.91
CA ARG A 28 -9.88 58.77 38.19
C ARG A 28 -9.82 58.97 36.68
N LYS A 29 -9.72 60.21 36.19
CA LYS A 29 -9.58 60.51 34.76
C LYS A 29 -8.21 60.08 34.23
N ILE A 30 -7.13 60.34 34.96
CA ILE A 30 -5.78 59.87 34.60
C ILE A 30 -5.75 58.35 34.60
N LEU A 31 -6.33 57.68 35.61
CA LEU A 31 -6.40 56.23 35.66
C LEU A 31 -7.22 55.64 34.50
N ARG A 32 -8.33 56.30 34.10
CA ARG A 32 -9.12 55.91 32.93
C ARG A 32 -8.36 56.13 31.62
N ALA A 33 -7.63 57.24 31.47
CA ALA A 33 -6.78 57.51 30.32
C ALA A 33 -5.64 56.50 30.21
N GLN A 34 -5.02 56.14 31.34
CA GLN A 34 -3.98 55.12 31.43
C GLN A 34 -4.53 53.74 31.04
N THR A 35 -5.70 53.37 31.57
CA THR A 35 -6.37 52.11 31.21
C THR A 35 -6.73 52.05 29.73
N ARG A 36 -7.16 53.18 29.13
CA ARG A 36 -7.47 53.27 27.68
C ARG A 36 -6.21 53.18 26.83
N ALA A 37 -5.15 53.90 27.20
CA ALA A 37 -3.86 53.86 26.50
C ALA A 37 -3.23 52.45 26.57
N GLU A 38 -3.30 51.78 27.72
CA GLU A 38 -2.85 50.40 27.88
C GLU A 38 -3.70 49.41 27.08
N ARG A 39 -5.04 49.56 27.07
CA ARG A 39 -5.93 48.74 26.22
C ARG A 39 -5.61 48.93 24.74
N LYS A 40 -5.41 50.17 24.27
CA LYS A 40 -5.05 50.45 22.87
C LYS A 40 -3.70 49.84 22.52
N THR A 41 -2.68 50.03 23.37
CA THR A 41 -1.34 49.46 23.16
C THR A 41 -1.34 47.93 23.22
N LYS A 42 -2.12 47.31 24.12
CA LYS A 42 -2.33 45.85 24.15
C LYS A 42 -3.09 45.36 22.92
N SER A 43 -4.10 46.10 22.43
CA SER A 43 -4.81 45.76 21.20
C SER A 43 -3.92 45.89 19.96
N GLU A 44 -3.02 46.88 19.91
CA GLU A 44 -2.05 47.07 18.83
C GLU A 44 -0.99 45.95 18.82
N LYS A 45 -0.48 45.57 20.01
CA LYS A 45 0.41 44.41 20.15
C LYS A 45 -0.31 43.09 19.82
N ALA A 46 -1.59 42.95 20.17
CA ALA A 46 -2.42 41.80 19.79
C ALA A 46 -2.74 41.77 18.28
N LYS A 47 -2.92 42.93 17.63
CA LYS A 47 -3.03 43.08 16.17
C LYS A 47 -1.72 42.73 15.46
N LYS A 48 -0.55 42.99 16.07
CA LYS A 48 0.76 42.54 15.55
C LYS A 48 1.04 41.04 15.74
N LYS A 49 0.33 40.34 16.65
CA LYS A 49 0.50 38.89 16.92
C LYS A 49 -0.61 37.99 16.37
N ARG A 50 -1.71 38.52 15.83
CA ARG A 50 -2.68 37.74 15.04
C ARG A 50 -2.24 37.73 13.57
N PRO A 51 -2.26 36.58 12.88
CA PRO A 51 -2.13 36.58 11.43
C PRO A 51 -3.31 37.38 10.86
N THR A 52 -3.00 38.38 10.05
CA THR A 52 -3.99 39.26 9.43
C THR A 52 -4.92 38.44 8.51
N PRO A 53 -6.24 38.51 8.69
CA PRO A 53 -7.16 38.28 7.59
C PRO A 53 -6.95 39.39 6.57
N TYR A 54 -6.85 39.01 5.30
CA TYR A 54 -6.71 39.95 4.21
C TYR A 54 -8.00 40.76 4.04
N SER A 55 -7.98 42.06 4.40
CA SER A 55 -9.04 43.02 4.08
C SER A 55 -8.63 43.82 2.84
N ARG A 56 -9.42 43.72 1.77
CA ARG A 56 -9.31 44.55 0.56
C ARG A 56 -9.78 45.99 0.88
N PRO A 57 -9.05 47.06 0.54
CA PRO A 57 -9.57 48.42 0.61
C PRO A 57 -10.70 48.63 -0.40
N THR A 58 -11.79 49.25 0.03
CA THR A 58 -12.79 49.89 -0.82
C THR A 58 -12.16 51.07 -1.55
N SER A 59 -12.16 51.04 -2.88
CA SER A 59 -11.86 52.18 -3.73
C SER A 59 -13.01 53.18 -3.69
N THR A 60 -12.84 54.29 -2.98
CA THR A 60 -13.37 55.57 -3.43
C THR A 60 -12.61 55.95 -4.70
N ALA A 61 -13.34 56.30 -5.76
CA ALA A 61 -12.76 56.79 -6.99
C ALA A 61 -12.03 58.12 -6.73
N THR A 62 -10.71 58.13 -6.95
CA THR A 62 -9.95 59.26 -7.49
C THR A 62 -8.59 58.76 -7.98
N SER A 63 -8.30 59.12 -9.23
CA SER A 63 -7.04 59.14 -10.00
C SER A 63 -5.72 58.65 -9.38
N SER A 64 -4.98 57.92 -10.25
CA SER A 64 -3.51 57.88 -10.47
C SER A 64 -2.71 56.62 -10.05
N ASP A 65 -2.12 56.01 -11.09
CA ASP A 65 -0.81 55.34 -11.19
C ASP A 65 -0.61 53.85 -10.82
N ALA A 66 -0.41 53.09 -11.90
CA ALA A 66 0.64 52.10 -12.23
C ALA A 66 1.10 51.00 -11.24
N ASN A 67 1.07 49.77 -11.79
CA ASN A 67 1.80 48.54 -11.42
C ASN A 67 1.38 47.73 -10.17
N GLY A 68 0.87 46.52 -10.41
CA GLY A 68 0.79 45.46 -9.40
C GLY A 68 -0.14 44.30 -9.78
N LYS A 69 0.41 43.24 -10.41
CA LYS A 69 -0.31 41.98 -10.72
C LYS A 69 -0.57 41.18 -9.44
N ALA A 70 -1.82 40.73 -9.23
CA ALA A 70 -2.20 39.81 -8.15
C ALA A 70 -2.88 38.54 -8.69
N SER A 71 -2.32 37.39 -8.30
CA SER A 71 -2.73 36.04 -8.63
C SER A 71 -3.99 35.59 -7.86
N GLY A 72 -5.08 35.27 -8.56
CA GLY A 72 -6.27 34.62 -7.99
C GLY A 72 -7.04 33.82 -9.04
N ARG A 73 -7.49 32.59 -8.69
CA ARG A 73 -8.21 31.63 -9.56
C ARG A 73 -9.37 32.29 -10.35
N PRO A 74 -9.69 31.83 -11.59
CA PRO A 74 -10.75 32.40 -12.41
C PRO A 74 -12.14 31.87 -12.00
N GLY A 75 -13.15 32.74 -11.96
CA GLY A 75 -14.56 32.38 -11.77
C GLY A 75 -15.30 33.25 -10.74
N VAL A 76 -16.20 34.10 -11.26
CA VAL A 76 -17.39 34.75 -10.66
C VAL A 76 -17.31 35.33 -9.23
N CYS A 77 -17.73 36.58 -9.05
CA CYS A 77 -18.02 37.13 -7.72
C CYS A 77 -19.27 36.45 -7.14
N TYR A 78 -19.10 35.57 -6.16
CA TYR A 78 -20.18 34.81 -5.50
C TYR A 78 -21.26 35.69 -4.85
N ASN A 79 -21.01 36.98 -4.63
CA ASN A 79 -21.99 37.91 -4.04
C ASN A 79 -22.91 38.59 -5.07
N CYS A 80 -22.55 38.66 -6.35
CA CYS A 80 -23.33 39.43 -7.33
C CYS A 80 -23.50 38.76 -8.69
N TYR A 81 -23.00 37.54 -8.87
CA TYR A 81 -23.01 36.80 -10.14
C TYR A 81 -22.40 37.56 -11.33
N LYS A 82 -21.74 38.70 -11.09
CA LYS A 82 -21.03 39.43 -12.13
C LYS A 82 -19.74 38.69 -12.46
N PRO A 83 -19.41 38.54 -13.75
CA PRO A 83 -18.10 38.08 -14.16
C PRO A 83 -17.05 38.98 -13.49
N ALA A 84 -15.95 38.41 -13.03
CA ALA A 84 -14.78 39.21 -12.64
C ALA A 84 -14.23 39.78 -13.94
N GLU A 85 -14.67 40.98 -14.33
CA GLU A 85 -14.35 41.61 -15.61
C GLU A 85 -12.84 41.68 -15.82
N GLU A 86 -12.07 41.86 -14.74
CA GLU A 86 -10.61 41.87 -14.73
C GLU A 86 -9.96 40.52 -15.07
N LYS A 87 -10.73 39.42 -15.08
CA LYS A 87 -10.29 38.05 -15.45
C LYS A 87 -10.98 37.53 -16.71
N CYS A 88 -11.91 38.29 -17.27
CA CYS A 88 -12.68 37.90 -18.44
C CYS A 88 -12.05 38.50 -19.70
N VAL A 89 -11.68 37.63 -20.63
CA VAL A 89 -11.26 38.04 -21.98
C VAL A 89 -12.52 37.99 -22.85
N TRP A 90 -13.11 39.17 -23.09
CA TRP A 90 -14.39 39.30 -23.81
C TRP A 90 -14.26 39.32 -25.32
N TYR A 91 -13.04 39.56 -25.80
CA TYR A 91 -12.73 39.62 -27.22
C TYR A 91 -11.86 38.41 -27.59
N PRO A 92 -12.08 37.78 -28.75
CA PRO A 92 -11.24 36.68 -29.20
C PRO A 92 -9.76 37.06 -29.21
N GLN A 93 -8.92 36.22 -28.60
CA GLN A 93 -7.47 36.37 -28.62
C GLN A 93 -6.81 35.10 -29.14
N GLN A 94 -5.77 35.27 -29.96
CA GLN A 94 -4.95 34.15 -30.43
C GLN A 94 -3.83 33.82 -29.43
N ASN A 95 -3.50 34.71 -28.51
CA ASN A 95 -2.53 34.46 -27.44
C ASN A 95 -3.17 34.71 -26.07
N MET A 96 -3.19 33.71 -25.18
CA MET A 96 -3.80 33.82 -23.86
C MET A 96 -3.06 33.01 -22.80
N THR A 97 -2.91 33.58 -21.60
CA THR A 97 -2.42 32.81 -20.44
C THR A 97 -3.58 32.21 -19.65
N TRP A 98 -3.64 30.89 -19.55
CA TRP A 98 -4.67 30.17 -18.81
C TRP A 98 -4.06 29.13 -17.87
N ILE A 99 -4.42 29.21 -16.57
CA ILE A 99 -3.87 28.36 -15.50
C ILE A 99 -2.33 28.35 -15.52
N GLY A 100 -1.71 29.49 -15.85
CA GLY A 100 -0.25 29.67 -15.92
C GLY A 100 0.44 28.98 -17.10
N LEU A 101 -0.31 28.57 -18.12
CA LEU A 101 0.20 28.17 -19.43
C LEU A 101 -0.15 29.27 -20.45
N VAL A 102 0.81 29.65 -21.28
CA VAL A 102 0.65 30.58 -22.39
C VAL A 102 0.27 29.75 -23.62
N TRP A 103 -0.92 30.00 -24.14
CA TRP A 103 -1.46 29.41 -25.35
C TRP A 103 -1.27 30.40 -26.48
N ASP A 104 -0.45 30.03 -27.46
CA ASP A 104 -0.20 30.80 -28.68
C ASP A 104 -0.80 30.02 -29.85
N MET A 105 -2.01 30.41 -30.22
CA MET A 105 -2.79 29.77 -31.29
C MET A 105 -2.40 30.28 -32.67
N GLU A 106 -1.67 31.40 -32.75
CA GLU A 106 -1.13 31.95 -34.01
C GLU A 106 -0.01 31.04 -34.52
N PHE A 107 0.90 30.63 -33.63
CA PHE A 107 2.03 29.77 -33.96
C PHE A 107 1.86 28.32 -33.50
N GLY A 108 0.73 27.97 -32.86
CA GLY A 108 0.44 26.62 -32.36
C GLY A 108 1.33 26.19 -31.19
N LYS A 109 1.82 27.14 -30.37
CA LYS A 109 2.78 26.89 -29.29
C LYS A 109 2.09 26.92 -27.93
N LEU A 110 2.43 25.97 -27.07
CA LEU A 110 2.07 25.96 -25.66
C LEU A 110 3.34 26.14 -24.83
N ARG A 111 3.35 27.12 -23.92
CA ARG A 111 4.49 27.42 -23.04
C ARG A 111 4.01 27.56 -21.61
N VAL A 112 4.90 27.38 -20.65
CA VAL A 112 4.72 27.77 -19.25
C VAL A 112 4.94 29.28 -19.13
N SER A 113 4.15 29.97 -18.31
CA SER A 113 4.33 31.41 -18.11
C SER A 113 5.70 31.73 -17.49
N SER A 114 6.30 32.85 -17.90
CA SER A 114 7.58 33.34 -17.33
C SER A 114 7.52 33.41 -15.80
N GLU A 115 6.43 33.95 -15.26
CA GLU A 115 6.19 34.04 -13.81
C GLU A 115 6.31 32.69 -13.07
N ARG A 116 5.99 31.56 -13.72
CA ARG A 116 6.13 30.23 -13.12
C ARG A 116 7.55 29.69 -13.26
N ILE A 117 8.19 29.94 -14.39
CA ILE A 117 9.60 29.59 -14.62
C ILE A 117 10.48 30.33 -13.62
N ASP A 118 10.30 31.64 -13.47
CA ASP A 118 11.09 32.48 -12.55
C ASP A 118 10.94 32.02 -11.10
N ARG A 119 9.70 31.68 -10.70
CA ARG A 119 9.44 31.12 -9.35
C ARG A 119 10.15 29.80 -9.12
N LEU A 120 10.14 28.89 -10.10
CA LEU A 120 10.82 27.61 -9.98
C LEU A 120 12.34 27.81 -9.88
N VAL A 121 12.91 28.64 -10.77
CA VAL A 121 14.33 28.98 -10.82
C VAL A 121 14.80 29.60 -9.50
N ASP A 122 14.04 30.55 -8.94
CA ASP A 122 14.35 31.17 -7.65
C ASP A 122 14.37 30.15 -6.50
N VAL A 123 13.36 29.27 -6.43
CA VAL A 123 13.29 28.24 -5.38
C VAL A 123 14.41 27.21 -5.51
N ILE A 124 14.74 26.78 -6.74
CA ILE A 124 15.85 25.85 -6.99
C ILE A 124 17.21 26.50 -6.65
N SER A 125 17.39 27.78 -6.99
CA SER A 125 18.61 28.52 -6.67
C SER A 125 18.83 28.60 -5.16
N LYS A 126 17.76 28.85 -4.38
CA LYS A 126 17.81 28.90 -2.91
C LYS A 126 18.23 27.58 -2.28
N ILE A 127 17.70 26.45 -2.76
CA ILE A 127 18.06 25.14 -2.22
C ILE A 127 19.51 24.75 -2.59
N LEU A 128 19.93 25.01 -3.83
CA LEU A 128 21.29 24.72 -4.29
C LEU A 128 22.34 25.60 -3.58
N PHE A 129 22.01 26.85 -3.25
CA PHE A 129 22.85 27.71 -2.42
C PHE A 129 23.08 27.14 -1.02
N CYS A 130 22.04 26.56 -0.41
CA CYS A 130 22.16 25.88 0.89
C CYS A 130 23.01 24.62 0.80
N VAL A 131 22.82 23.82 -0.25
CA VAL A 131 23.63 22.63 -0.55
C VAL A 131 25.10 23.00 -0.73
N GLY A 132 25.40 24.09 -1.45
CA GLY A 132 26.77 24.61 -1.62
C GLY A 132 27.44 25.04 -0.31
N LYS A 133 26.66 25.32 0.73
CA LYS A 133 27.14 25.57 2.11
C LYS A 133 27.20 24.30 2.98
N GLY A 134 27.07 23.12 2.38
CA GLY A 134 27.09 21.83 3.08
C GLY A 134 25.77 21.43 3.77
N LYS A 135 24.69 22.19 3.58
CA LYS A 135 23.38 21.87 4.19
C LYS A 135 22.61 20.92 3.26
N MET A 136 22.70 19.61 3.52
CA MET A 136 22.02 18.57 2.72
C MET A 136 20.61 18.22 3.23
N LEU A 137 20.25 18.62 4.45
CA LEU A 137 18.98 18.32 5.08
C LEU A 137 17.95 19.44 4.85
N HIS A 138 16.82 19.10 4.23
CA HIS A 138 15.76 20.05 3.89
C HIS A 138 14.38 19.54 4.30
N ASN A 139 13.46 20.45 4.59
CA ASN A 139 12.09 20.09 4.96
C ASN A 139 11.38 19.34 3.80
N ALA A 140 10.77 18.19 4.09
CA ALA A 140 10.13 17.34 3.10
C ALA A 140 9.01 18.07 2.31
N LYS A 141 8.21 18.92 2.96
CA LYS A 141 7.18 19.73 2.30
C LYS A 141 7.77 20.75 1.34
N PHE A 142 8.95 21.31 1.66
CA PHE A 142 9.64 22.24 0.78
C PHE A 142 10.15 21.54 -0.49
N VAL A 143 10.83 20.39 -0.35
CA VAL A 143 11.32 19.59 -1.49
C VAL A 143 10.15 19.12 -2.37
N ALA A 144 9.05 18.66 -1.75
CA ALA A 144 7.84 18.28 -2.48
C ALA A 144 7.17 19.46 -3.21
N GLY A 145 7.30 20.69 -2.69
CA GLY A 145 6.84 21.90 -3.35
C GLY A 145 7.58 22.18 -4.67
N ILE A 146 8.88 21.91 -4.73
CA ILE A 146 9.68 22.02 -5.95
C ILE A 146 9.22 20.99 -6.99
N VAL A 147 9.09 19.74 -6.56
CA VAL A 147 8.59 18.64 -7.41
C VAL A 147 7.19 18.96 -7.96
N GLY A 148 6.30 19.49 -7.11
CA GLY A 148 4.95 19.90 -7.52
C GLY A 148 4.94 21.01 -8.58
N GLN A 149 5.85 21.99 -8.46
CA GLN A 149 6.00 23.04 -9.48
C GLN A 149 6.44 22.44 -10.83
N ILE A 150 7.42 21.54 -10.84
CA ILE A 150 7.91 20.87 -12.06
C ILE A 150 6.81 20.02 -12.69
N ILE A 151 6.09 19.20 -11.91
CA ILE A 151 5.00 18.35 -12.43
C ILE A 151 3.86 19.18 -13.02
N SER A 152 3.56 20.34 -12.44
CA SER A 152 2.51 21.23 -12.97
C SER A 152 2.79 21.72 -14.40
N MET A 153 4.04 21.59 -14.87
CA MET A 153 4.49 21.97 -16.21
C MET A 153 4.46 20.79 -17.21
N GLN A 154 3.95 19.61 -16.82
CA GLN A 154 3.93 18.38 -17.63
C GLN A 154 3.28 18.59 -19.02
N ALA A 155 2.28 19.45 -19.13
CA ALA A 155 1.59 19.72 -20.39
C ALA A 155 2.50 20.30 -21.48
N VAL A 156 3.57 21.00 -21.07
CA VAL A 156 4.54 21.64 -21.97
C VAL A 156 5.81 20.80 -22.07
N LEU A 157 6.35 20.37 -20.93
CA LEU A 157 7.65 19.71 -20.85
C LEU A 157 7.57 18.18 -21.07
N GLY A 158 6.37 17.65 -21.24
CA GLY A 158 6.12 16.23 -21.50
C GLY A 158 6.53 15.32 -20.35
N ASN A 159 6.80 14.04 -20.66
CA ASN A 159 7.11 13.01 -19.67
C ASN A 159 8.47 13.20 -18.98
N LEU A 160 9.31 14.09 -19.49
CA LEU A 160 10.61 14.42 -18.90
C LEU A 160 10.46 14.89 -17.44
N VAL A 161 9.37 15.56 -17.10
CA VAL A 161 9.09 16.03 -15.73
C VAL A 161 9.06 14.89 -14.72
N ARG A 162 8.59 13.69 -15.11
CA ARG A 162 8.55 12.51 -14.23
C ARG A 162 9.90 11.81 -14.17
N LEU A 163 10.61 11.76 -15.30
CA LEU A 163 11.93 11.14 -15.38
C LEU A 163 12.96 11.88 -14.53
N ARG A 164 12.95 13.22 -14.58
CA ARG A 164 13.94 14.11 -13.95
C ARG A 164 13.50 14.64 -12.58
N THR A 165 12.52 14.01 -11.95
CA THR A 165 12.17 14.27 -10.53
C THR A 165 12.20 13.00 -9.69
N ARG A 166 12.73 11.90 -10.23
CA ARG A 166 12.68 10.58 -9.61
C ARG A 166 13.54 10.53 -8.36
N GLU A 167 14.74 11.10 -8.43
CA GLU A 167 15.66 11.09 -7.31
C GLU A 167 15.23 12.06 -6.20
N LEU A 168 14.61 13.19 -6.57
CA LEU A 168 13.92 14.07 -5.62
C LEU A 168 12.74 13.35 -4.93
N TYR A 169 11.95 12.56 -5.67
CA TYR A 169 10.90 11.73 -5.09
C TYR A 169 11.44 10.67 -4.13
N ASN A 170 12.54 10.00 -4.49
CA ASN A 170 13.19 9.03 -3.62
C ASN A 170 13.58 9.68 -2.28
N CYS A 171 14.15 10.89 -2.30
CA CYS A 171 14.47 11.63 -1.08
C CYS A 171 13.20 11.96 -0.25
N ILE A 172 12.11 12.36 -0.91
CA ILE A 172 10.82 12.66 -0.26
C ILE A 172 10.20 11.40 0.37
N LEU A 173 10.34 10.23 -0.26
CA LEU A 173 9.79 8.97 0.24
C LEU A 173 10.44 8.49 1.55
N LEU A 174 11.67 8.92 1.84
CA LEU A 174 12.37 8.63 3.09
C LEU A 174 11.89 9.49 4.28
N ARG A 175 10.89 10.36 4.09
CA ARG A 175 10.38 11.24 5.15
C ARG A 175 9.62 10.46 6.24
N ALA A 176 9.87 10.81 7.50
CA ALA A 176 9.05 10.36 8.63
C ALA A 176 7.73 11.18 8.73
N SER A 177 7.74 12.44 8.32
CA SER A 177 6.52 13.28 8.22
C SER A 177 6.71 14.42 7.22
N TRP A 178 5.64 15.14 6.88
CA TRP A 178 5.76 16.36 6.04
C TRP A 178 6.54 17.50 6.71
N LYS A 179 6.70 17.46 8.04
CA LYS A 179 7.49 18.43 8.79
C LYS A 179 8.94 17.99 9.00
N SER A 180 9.27 16.72 8.72
CA SER A 180 10.62 16.18 8.93
C SER A 180 11.60 16.67 7.87
N LEU A 181 12.89 16.61 8.21
CA LEU A 181 13.98 16.84 7.27
C LEU A 181 14.22 15.57 6.44
N VAL A 182 14.61 15.75 5.19
CA VAL A 182 15.09 14.71 4.27
C VAL A 182 16.46 15.11 3.75
N ALA A 183 17.36 14.14 3.63
CA ALA A 183 18.68 14.36 3.05
C ALA A 183 18.59 14.29 1.52
N LEU A 184 19.10 15.32 0.84
CA LEU A 184 19.26 15.27 -0.61
C LEU A 184 20.47 14.41 -0.98
N THR A 185 20.25 13.42 -1.83
CA THR A 185 21.33 12.61 -2.41
C THR A 185 22.03 13.38 -3.53
N ALA A 186 23.27 13.00 -3.86
CA ALA A 186 23.99 13.63 -4.97
C ALA A 186 23.21 13.57 -6.31
N PRO A 187 22.56 12.45 -6.68
CA PRO A 187 21.68 12.41 -7.86
C PRO A 187 20.50 13.39 -7.80
N ALA A 188 19.90 13.61 -6.63
CA ALA A 188 18.80 14.57 -6.48
C ALA A 188 19.29 16.03 -6.64
N VAL A 189 20.52 16.33 -6.21
CA VAL A 189 21.17 17.63 -6.44
C VAL A 189 21.44 17.84 -7.94
N GLU A 190 21.87 16.79 -8.66
CA GLU A 190 22.04 16.87 -10.12
C GLU A 190 20.71 17.09 -10.86
N GLU A 191 19.60 16.48 -10.41
CA GLU A 191 18.27 16.78 -10.96
C GLU A 191 17.90 18.26 -10.77
N LEU A 192 18.17 18.84 -9.60
CA LEU A 192 17.92 20.26 -9.34
C LEU A 192 18.76 21.17 -10.25
N ARG A 193 20.04 20.85 -10.45
CA ARG A 193 20.92 21.58 -11.37
C ARG A 193 20.45 21.48 -12.82
N TYR A 194 20.01 20.30 -13.24
CA TYR A 194 19.44 20.09 -14.56
C TYR A 194 18.22 21.00 -14.79
N TRP A 195 17.27 21.04 -13.86
CA TRP A 195 16.10 21.90 -13.98
C TRP A 195 16.48 23.39 -13.98
N LEU A 196 17.43 23.81 -13.15
CA LEU A 196 17.90 25.19 -13.15
C LEU A 196 18.45 25.62 -14.51
N ASN A 197 19.20 24.74 -15.17
CA ASN A 197 19.91 25.07 -16.41
C ASN A 197 19.06 24.89 -17.67
N SER A 198 18.09 23.96 -17.64
CA SER A 198 17.39 23.54 -18.87
C SER A 198 15.94 24.00 -18.96
N VAL A 199 15.28 24.38 -17.85
CA VAL A 199 13.83 24.61 -17.86
C VAL A 199 13.39 25.74 -18.80
N THR A 200 14.17 26.82 -18.90
CA THR A 200 13.86 27.95 -19.79
C THR A 200 13.93 27.52 -21.25
N GLN A 201 15.00 26.82 -21.64
CA GLN A 201 15.18 26.34 -23.01
C GLN A 201 14.12 25.30 -23.38
N LEU A 202 13.80 24.37 -22.48
CA LEU A 202 12.74 23.38 -22.69
C LEU A 202 11.36 24.05 -22.89
N ASN A 203 11.14 25.20 -22.26
CA ASN A 203 9.91 25.97 -22.40
C ASN A 203 9.80 26.73 -23.73
N GLU A 204 10.90 26.88 -24.46
CA GLU A 204 10.96 27.52 -25.77
C GLU A 204 10.85 26.53 -26.93
N GLN A 205 10.90 25.22 -26.65
CA GLN A 205 10.78 24.18 -27.68
C GLN A 205 9.41 24.21 -28.36
N GLU A 206 9.40 23.95 -29.67
CA GLU A 206 8.17 23.86 -30.44
C GLU A 206 7.42 22.59 -30.08
N ASN A 207 6.22 22.76 -29.53
CA ASN A 207 5.31 21.66 -29.27
C ASN A 207 4.41 21.50 -30.50
N ASN A 208 4.51 20.37 -31.20
CA ASN A 208 3.68 20.06 -32.37
C ASN A 208 2.23 19.70 -31.94
N ILE A 209 1.51 20.69 -31.39
CA ILE A 209 0.20 20.48 -30.75
C ILE A 209 -0.90 20.60 -31.81
N LYS A 210 -1.56 19.47 -32.09
CA LYS A 210 -2.81 19.45 -32.85
C LYS A 210 -3.99 19.64 -31.88
N ILE A 211 -4.51 20.85 -31.82
CA ILE A 211 -5.73 21.15 -31.04
C ILE A 211 -6.94 20.73 -31.87
N LYS A 212 -7.73 19.79 -31.35
CA LYS A 212 -9.07 19.48 -31.87
C LYS A 212 -10.11 20.12 -30.96
N PRO A 213 -10.67 21.29 -31.31
CA PRO A 213 -11.74 21.87 -30.53
C PRO A 213 -12.98 20.98 -30.65
N HIS A 214 -13.46 20.48 -29.52
CA HIS A 214 -14.75 19.82 -29.42
C HIS A 214 -15.70 20.76 -28.70
N TRP A 215 -16.69 21.27 -29.40
CA TRP A 215 -17.81 21.94 -28.75
C TRP A 215 -18.70 20.87 -28.13
N ILE A 216 -18.84 20.93 -26.81
CA ILE A 216 -19.77 20.06 -26.07
C ILE A 216 -20.96 20.94 -25.67
N PRO A 217 -22.17 20.66 -26.17
CA PRO A 217 -23.39 21.34 -25.75
C PRO A 217 -23.51 21.33 -24.23
N ARG A 218 -24.04 22.40 -23.65
CA ARG A 218 -24.17 22.54 -22.19
C ARG A 218 -25.00 21.39 -21.58
N GLU A 219 -25.97 20.86 -22.33
CA GLU A 219 -26.82 19.73 -21.98
C GLU A 219 -26.04 18.42 -21.82
N GLN A 220 -24.87 18.32 -22.47
CA GLN A 220 -23.99 17.15 -22.49
C GLN A 220 -22.81 17.28 -21.52
N ASN A 221 -22.50 18.49 -21.02
CA ASN A 221 -21.41 18.75 -20.08
C ASN A 221 -21.81 18.52 -18.60
N LYS A 222 -22.51 17.42 -18.32
CA LYS A 222 -23.14 17.12 -17.01
C LYS A 222 -22.12 16.91 -15.88
N ILE A 223 -20.91 16.46 -16.20
CA ILE A 223 -19.88 16.11 -15.21
C ILE A 223 -19.20 17.36 -14.64
N ALA A 224 -18.85 18.34 -15.47
CA ALA A 224 -18.19 19.56 -15.02
C ALA A 224 -19.16 20.54 -14.33
N ASP A 225 -20.41 20.64 -14.81
CA ASP A 225 -21.47 21.46 -14.19
C ASP A 225 -21.94 20.87 -12.84
N GLY A 226 -21.89 19.54 -12.68
CA GLY A 226 -22.22 18.89 -11.41
C GLY A 226 -21.27 19.23 -10.26
N LEU A 227 -20.01 19.56 -10.56
CA LEU A 227 -19.02 19.96 -9.55
C LEU A 227 -19.08 21.45 -9.16
N SER A 228 -19.64 22.31 -10.01
CA SER A 228 -19.76 23.75 -9.76
C SER A 228 -21.10 24.15 -9.13
N ARG A 229 -22.12 23.30 -9.23
CA ARG A 229 -23.47 23.49 -8.68
C ARG A 229 -23.75 22.61 -7.45
N TYR A 230 -22.74 22.37 -6.62
CA TYR A 230 -22.94 21.67 -5.35
C TYR A 230 -23.85 22.52 -4.43
N SER A 231 -25.16 22.32 -4.53
CA SER A 231 -26.13 22.72 -3.53
C SER A 231 -26.08 21.63 -2.47
N ASP A 232 -25.76 21.98 -1.22
CA ASP A 232 -25.78 21.02 -0.11
C ASP A 232 -27.24 20.61 0.09
N CYS A 233 -27.68 19.56 -0.59
CA CYS A 233 -29.04 19.03 -0.51
C CYS A 233 -29.39 18.53 0.90
N ASP A 234 -28.39 18.43 1.77
CA ASP A 234 -28.53 18.11 3.17
C ASP A 234 -28.74 19.35 4.06
N ASP A 235 -28.74 20.57 3.52
CA ASP A 235 -29.04 21.81 4.26
C ASP A 235 -30.52 22.20 4.10
N TRP A 236 -31.34 21.80 5.07
CA TRP A 236 -32.80 21.98 5.08
C TRP A 236 -33.25 22.65 6.39
N GLY A 237 -34.46 23.21 6.39
CA GLY A 237 -35.00 23.91 7.55
C GLY A 237 -36.52 23.92 7.56
N ILE A 238 -37.11 24.01 8.75
CA ILE A 238 -38.55 24.13 8.94
C ILE A 238 -38.98 25.60 8.78
N LYS A 239 -40.17 25.83 8.20
CA LYS A 239 -40.74 27.18 8.05
C LYS A 239 -40.87 27.87 9.40
N GLU A 240 -40.60 29.18 9.43
CA GLU A 240 -40.63 29.98 10.65
C GLU A 240 -41.97 29.91 11.39
N SER A 241 -43.08 29.91 10.66
CA SER A 241 -44.42 29.77 11.24
C SER A 241 -44.63 28.45 11.98
N VAL A 242 -44.01 27.37 11.52
CA VAL A 242 -44.08 26.05 12.16
C VAL A 242 -43.16 26.00 13.37
N PHE A 243 -41.96 26.58 13.28
CA PHE A 243 -41.06 26.73 14.42
C PHE A 243 -41.73 27.49 15.57
N GLN A 244 -42.34 28.66 15.28
CA GLN A 244 -43.05 29.46 16.28
C GLN A 244 -44.21 28.70 16.95
N MET A 245 -44.93 27.88 16.18
CA MET A 245 -45.99 27.02 16.72
C MET A 245 -45.42 25.99 17.71
N LEU A 246 -44.31 25.35 17.36
CA LEU A 246 -43.68 24.32 18.19
C LEU A 246 -42.96 24.90 19.40
N ASP A 247 -42.35 26.07 19.27
CA ASP A 247 -41.73 26.83 20.36
C ASP A 247 -42.76 27.23 21.44
N LYS A 248 -43.98 27.59 21.00
CA LYS A 248 -45.10 27.86 21.92
C LYS A 248 -45.60 26.60 22.65
N LEU A 249 -45.51 25.43 22.00
CA LEU A 249 -46.02 24.17 22.54
C LEU A 249 -45.03 23.48 23.49
N TRP A 250 -43.74 23.51 23.16
CA TRP A 250 -42.68 22.79 23.88
C TRP A 250 -41.79 23.69 24.73
N GLY A 251 -42.11 24.99 24.78
CA GLY A 251 -41.33 25.99 25.48
C GLY A 251 -40.21 26.55 24.60
N LYS A 252 -39.71 27.73 25.00
CA LYS A 252 -38.72 28.48 24.23
C LYS A 252 -37.44 27.67 24.04
N HIS A 253 -37.08 27.38 22.79
CA HIS A 253 -35.83 26.72 22.46
C HIS A 253 -34.68 27.71 22.62
N THR A 254 -33.62 27.27 23.30
CA THR A 254 -32.49 28.10 23.69
C THR A 254 -31.34 28.05 22.69
N ILE A 255 -31.27 26.99 21.88
CA ILE A 255 -30.19 26.76 20.92
C ILE A 255 -30.59 25.81 19.79
N ASP A 256 -30.15 26.16 18.57
CA ASP A 256 -30.33 25.37 17.36
C ASP A 256 -29.06 24.54 17.07
N ARG A 257 -29.14 23.21 17.18
CA ARG A 257 -27.95 22.36 17.14
C ARG A 257 -27.43 22.08 15.74
N PHE A 258 -28.21 22.35 14.70
CA PHE A 258 -27.84 21.91 13.36
C PHE A 258 -28.24 22.94 12.30
N ALA A 259 -27.71 24.15 12.44
CA ALA A 259 -28.08 25.28 11.60
C ALA A 259 -26.88 25.99 10.98
N THR A 260 -27.18 26.92 10.08
CA THR A 260 -26.28 27.89 9.47
C THR A 260 -26.80 29.30 9.80
N ASP A 261 -26.01 30.32 9.46
CA ASP A 261 -26.31 31.72 9.78
C ASP A 261 -27.56 32.27 9.06
N TYR A 262 -28.06 31.58 8.04
CA TYR A 262 -29.26 31.96 7.30
C TYR A 262 -30.49 31.08 7.59
N ASN A 263 -30.35 29.91 8.21
CA ASN A 263 -31.48 29.02 8.51
C ASN A 263 -31.76 28.82 10.01
N THR A 264 -30.89 29.34 10.89
CA THR A 264 -31.03 29.22 12.35
C THR A 264 -32.37 29.74 12.88
N LYS A 265 -32.95 29.01 13.83
CA LYS A 265 -34.17 29.38 14.55
C LYS A 265 -33.95 30.00 15.93
N CYS A 266 -32.74 29.84 16.45
CA CYS A 266 -32.33 30.38 17.74
C CYS A 266 -31.20 31.42 17.57
N SER A 267 -31.04 32.29 18.56
CA SER A 267 -29.93 33.25 18.59
C SER A 267 -28.56 32.58 18.78
N ARG A 268 -28.57 31.41 19.42
CA ARG A 268 -27.41 30.52 19.61
C ARG A 268 -27.57 29.32 18.70
N PHE A 269 -26.53 28.94 17.96
CA PHE A 269 -26.57 27.76 17.11
C PHE A 269 -25.21 27.10 16.87
N ASN A 270 -25.22 25.80 16.55
CA ASN A 270 -24.06 25.06 16.09
C ASN A 270 -24.14 24.81 14.58
N SER A 271 -23.03 24.96 13.87
CA SER A 271 -22.97 24.87 12.40
C SER A 271 -21.86 23.93 11.92
N LYS A 272 -21.96 23.41 10.70
CA LYS A 272 -20.96 22.49 10.13
C LYS A 272 -19.56 23.11 9.99
N CYS A 273 -19.51 24.41 9.77
CA CYS A 273 -18.30 25.22 9.63
C CYS A 273 -18.47 26.53 10.41
N TRP A 274 -17.38 27.18 10.83
CA TRP A 274 -17.46 28.48 11.52
C TRP A 274 -18.11 29.52 10.58
N CYS A 275 -19.28 30.04 10.96
CA CYS A 275 -19.93 31.18 10.31
C CYS A 275 -20.32 32.24 11.36
N LYS A 276 -21.01 33.29 10.92
CA LYS A 276 -21.32 34.43 11.78
C LYS A 276 -22.27 34.00 12.90
N ASN A 277 -21.89 34.22 14.15
CA ASN A 277 -22.64 33.86 15.37
C ASN A 277 -22.72 32.34 15.67
N THR A 278 -21.93 31.51 14.99
CA THR A 278 -21.74 30.10 15.37
C THR A 278 -21.22 29.99 16.81
N GLU A 279 -21.87 29.18 17.63
CA GLU A 279 -21.40 28.84 18.98
C GLU A 279 -20.34 27.74 18.96
N ALA A 280 -20.53 26.72 18.11
CA ALA A 280 -19.57 25.63 17.90
C ALA A 280 -19.75 24.96 16.54
N ILE A 281 -18.68 24.33 16.04
CA ILE A 281 -18.64 23.71 14.69
C ILE A 281 -18.95 22.21 14.63
N ASP A 282 -19.30 21.63 15.77
CA ASP A 282 -19.69 20.24 15.90
C ASP A 282 -20.67 20.10 17.07
N ALA A 283 -21.94 19.93 16.74
CA ALA A 283 -23.01 19.80 17.73
C ALA A 283 -22.79 18.63 18.68
N PHE A 284 -22.19 17.52 18.21
CA PHE A 284 -22.02 16.30 19.01
C PHE A 284 -20.92 16.42 20.06
N SER A 285 -19.99 17.34 19.87
CA SER A 285 -18.96 17.64 20.85
C SER A 285 -19.43 18.57 21.98
N GLN A 286 -20.67 19.07 21.91
CA GLN A 286 -21.21 20.01 22.90
C GLN A 286 -22.01 19.29 23.98
N ASN A 287 -22.02 19.86 25.19
CA ASN A 287 -22.92 19.40 26.25
C ASN A 287 -24.35 19.90 25.99
N TRP A 288 -25.32 19.00 25.94
CA TRP A 288 -26.72 19.34 25.65
C TRP A 288 -27.59 19.45 26.91
N PHE A 289 -27.03 19.10 28.07
CA PHE A 289 -27.74 19.05 29.35
C PHE A 289 -28.18 20.45 29.81
N GLY A 290 -29.44 20.58 30.22
CA GLY A 290 -30.00 21.83 30.74
C GLY A 290 -30.44 22.85 29.68
N GLU A 291 -30.37 22.50 28.39
CA GLU A 291 -30.80 23.36 27.28
C GLU A 291 -32.08 22.80 26.64
N ASN A 292 -32.93 23.68 26.10
CA ASN A 292 -34.06 23.29 25.27
C ASN A 292 -33.63 23.32 23.80
N ASN A 293 -33.27 22.14 23.27
CA ASN A 293 -32.52 22.00 22.03
C ASN A 293 -33.45 21.89 20.82
N TRP A 294 -33.31 22.79 19.86
CA TRP A 294 -33.94 22.65 18.55
C TRP A 294 -33.04 21.80 17.63
N LEU A 295 -33.61 20.73 17.06
CA LEU A 295 -32.85 19.73 16.29
C LEU A 295 -33.42 19.60 14.88
N VAL A 296 -32.69 20.13 13.89
CA VAL A 296 -32.96 19.93 12.46
C VAL A 296 -31.67 19.44 11.77
N PRO A 297 -31.20 18.23 12.10
CA PRO A 297 -29.94 17.72 11.56
C PRO A 297 -30.00 17.50 10.05
N PRO A 298 -28.90 17.77 9.32
CA PRO A 298 -28.73 17.32 7.94
C PRO A 298 -29.12 15.84 7.78
N PRO A 299 -29.83 15.41 6.71
CA PRO A 299 -30.34 14.05 6.56
C PRO A 299 -29.22 12.99 6.62
N ASN A 300 -28.03 13.34 6.14
CA ASN A 300 -26.83 12.51 6.22
C ASN A 300 -26.27 12.34 7.65
N VAL A 301 -26.56 13.28 8.55
CA VAL A 301 -26.12 13.29 9.97
C VAL A 301 -27.17 12.66 10.89
N VAL A 302 -28.46 12.67 10.50
CA VAL A 302 -29.53 11.93 11.21
C VAL A 302 -29.12 10.48 11.44
N CYS A 303 -28.47 9.86 10.45
CA CYS A 303 -28.09 8.47 10.52
C CYS A 303 -26.79 8.18 11.29
N ALA A 304 -26.06 9.19 11.76
CA ALA A 304 -24.72 9.03 12.35
C ALA A 304 -24.72 8.46 13.79
N THR A 305 -25.87 8.42 14.47
CA THR A 305 -26.01 7.91 15.84
C THR A 305 -26.96 6.72 15.89
N TYR A 306 -26.48 5.58 15.37
CA TYR A 306 -27.18 4.30 15.49
C TYR A 306 -27.60 4.00 16.94
N SER A 307 -26.74 4.27 17.93
CA SER A 307 -27.04 3.99 19.34
C SER A 307 -28.19 4.84 19.88
N THR A 308 -28.26 6.13 19.53
CA THR A 308 -29.33 7.03 19.97
C THR A 308 -30.66 6.64 19.32
N ILE A 309 -30.66 6.31 18.03
CA ILE A 309 -31.86 5.86 17.31
C ILE A 309 -32.35 4.51 17.85
N ASN A 310 -31.45 3.57 18.12
CA ASN A 310 -31.79 2.30 18.76
C ASN A 310 -32.37 2.52 20.16
N SER A 311 -31.73 3.36 20.97
CA SER A 311 -32.19 3.63 22.33
C SER A 311 -33.60 4.23 22.31
N VAL A 312 -33.86 5.19 21.42
CA VAL A 312 -35.19 5.78 21.23
C VAL A 312 -36.18 4.73 20.71
N PHE A 313 -35.79 3.89 19.75
CA PHE A 313 -36.62 2.80 19.22
C PHE A 313 -37.03 1.82 20.33
N TYR A 314 -36.09 1.36 21.14
CA TYR A 314 -36.36 0.44 22.25
C TYR A 314 -37.18 1.10 23.37
N SER A 315 -36.94 2.37 23.69
CA SER A 315 -37.73 3.10 24.68
C SER A 315 -39.18 3.30 24.23
N ILE A 316 -39.42 3.60 22.94
CA ILE A 316 -40.76 3.75 22.37
C ILE A 316 -41.48 2.39 22.38
N LYS A 317 -40.82 1.34 21.90
CA LYS A 317 -41.36 -0.02 21.94
C LYS A 317 -41.77 -0.43 23.36
N TRP A 318 -40.85 -0.27 24.31
CA TRP A 318 -41.09 -0.58 25.73
C TRP A 318 -42.26 0.21 26.34
N ALA A 319 -42.38 1.51 26.04
CA ALA A 319 -43.48 2.33 26.54
C ALA A 319 -44.85 1.94 25.94
N HIS A 320 -44.88 1.53 24.67
CA HIS A 320 -46.10 1.08 24.00
C HIS A 320 -46.53 -0.32 24.48
N ASP A 321 -45.57 -1.23 24.66
CA ASP A 321 -45.83 -2.56 25.25
C ASP A 321 -46.41 -2.45 26.67
N MET A 322 -45.90 -1.53 27.50
CA MET A 322 -46.43 -1.31 28.84
C MET A 322 -47.82 -0.66 28.87
N SER A 323 -48.16 0.15 27.86
CA SER A 323 -49.46 0.83 27.78
C SER A 323 -50.51 0.02 27.01
N GLY A 324 -50.15 -1.15 26.47
CA GLY A 324 -51.04 -2.02 25.69
C GLY A 324 -51.48 -1.41 24.35
N GLN A 325 -50.79 -0.36 23.89
CA GLN A 325 -51.09 0.29 22.62
C GLN A 325 -50.25 -0.29 21.49
N LEU A 326 -50.73 -0.14 20.26
CA LEU A 326 -50.01 -0.59 19.06
C LEU A 326 -48.63 0.06 19.00
N ASP A 327 -47.60 -0.79 18.86
CA ASP A 327 -46.20 -0.40 18.75
C ASP A 327 -45.93 0.29 17.40
N PRO A 328 -45.68 1.61 17.36
CA PRO A 328 -45.44 2.34 16.12
C PRO A 328 -44.11 1.93 15.47
N THR A 329 -43.22 1.25 16.21
CA THR A 329 -41.93 0.77 15.72
C THR A 329 -42.04 -0.47 14.83
N GLU A 330 -43.20 -1.14 14.85
CA GLU A 330 -43.50 -2.26 13.94
C GLU A 330 -43.79 -1.81 12.50
N ASN A 331 -44.04 -0.51 12.29
CA ASN A 331 -44.29 0.08 10.98
C ASN A 331 -43.09 -0.09 10.05
N ALA A 332 -43.33 -0.57 8.82
CA ALA A 332 -42.30 -0.85 7.83
C ALA A 332 -41.44 0.39 7.49
N PHE A 333 -42.03 1.59 7.49
CA PHE A 333 -41.29 2.83 7.27
C PHE A 333 -40.29 3.12 8.41
N VAL A 334 -40.72 2.93 9.66
CA VAL A 334 -39.87 3.13 10.86
C VAL A 334 -38.74 2.11 10.88
N LYS A 335 -39.03 0.83 10.60
CA LYS A 335 -38.00 -0.21 10.46
C LYS A 335 -36.98 0.10 9.38
N ASN A 336 -37.43 0.56 8.21
CA ASN A 336 -36.55 0.92 7.10
C ASN A 336 -35.64 2.12 7.44
N ILE A 337 -36.14 3.10 8.20
CA ILE A 337 -35.34 4.23 8.69
C ILE A 337 -34.24 3.74 9.65
N VAL A 338 -34.58 2.85 10.59
CA VAL A 338 -33.60 2.26 11.53
C VAL A 338 -32.54 1.43 10.81
N GLU A 339 -32.93 0.61 9.84
CA GLU A 339 -32.00 -0.18 9.02
C GLU A 339 -31.12 0.69 8.11
N SER A 340 -31.65 1.79 7.59
CA SER A 340 -30.87 2.79 6.85
C SER A 340 -29.84 3.48 7.75
N ALA A 341 -30.26 3.86 8.97
CA ALA A 341 -29.37 4.45 9.96
C ALA A 341 -28.26 3.48 10.38
N LYS A 342 -28.58 2.19 10.61
CA LYS A 342 -27.59 1.11 10.88
C LYS A 342 -26.52 1.01 9.80
N ARG A 343 -26.91 1.09 8.52
CA ARG A 343 -25.97 0.98 7.39
C ARG A 343 -25.06 2.19 7.29
N THR A 344 -25.56 3.36 7.65
CA THR A 344 -24.88 4.65 7.48
C THR A 344 -24.01 5.03 8.68
N ALA A 345 -24.43 4.70 9.91
CA ALA A 345 -23.62 4.83 11.14
C ALA A 345 -22.63 3.69 11.35
N LYS A 346 -22.62 2.66 10.50
CA LYS A 346 -21.58 1.66 10.53
C LYS A 346 -20.27 2.39 10.27
N ALA A 347 -19.38 2.43 11.27
CA ALA A 347 -18.05 2.99 11.10
C ALA A 347 -17.49 2.47 9.77
N PRO A 348 -16.84 3.33 8.94
CA PRO A 348 -16.24 2.86 7.70
C PRO A 348 -15.45 1.61 8.06
N VAL A 349 -15.60 0.52 7.32
CA VAL A 349 -15.00 -0.77 7.66
C VAL A 349 -13.51 -0.54 7.90
N VAL A 350 -13.15 -0.33 9.17
CA VAL A 350 -11.76 -0.24 9.58
C VAL A 350 -11.30 -1.66 9.37
N LYS A 351 -10.29 -1.84 8.51
CA LYS A 351 -9.62 -3.13 8.45
C LYS A 351 -9.22 -3.43 9.88
N LYS A 352 -9.88 -4.43 10.49
CA LYS A 352 -9.47 -4.94 11.79
C LYS A 352 -7.97 -5.19 11.67
N ASP A 353 -7.21 -4.79 12.69
CA ASP A 353 -5.79 -5.12 12.70
C ASP A 353 -5.66 -6.61 12.44
N PRO A 354 -4.76 -7.00 11.51
CA PRO A 354 -4.59 -8.40 11.18
C PRO A 354 -4.35 -9.14 12.48
N VAL A 355 -5.15 -10.18 12.72
CA VAL A 355 -4.99 -11.05 13.88
C VAL A 355 -3.51 -11.42 13.97
N SER A 356 -2.85 -11.14 15.08
CA SER A 356 -1.43 -11.49 15.26
C SER A 356 -1.31 -12.83 15.98
N ASN A 357 -0.14 -13.46 15.88
CA ASN A 357 0.16 -14.66 16.68
C ASN A 357 -0.01 -14.36 18.19
N ASP A 358 0.40 -13.18 18.64
CA ASP A 358 0.28 -12.77 20.05
C ASP A 358 -1.19 -12.63 20.48
N ASN A 359 -2.07 -12.17 19.59
CA ASN A 359 -3.51 -12.12 19.87
C ASN A 359 -4.10 -13.52 20.05
N LEU A 360 -3.67 -14.50 19.25
CA LEU A 360 -4.14 -15.88 19.35
C LEU A 360 -3.57 -16.61 20.55
N ILE A 361 -2.30 -16.39 20.87
CA ILE A 361 -1.67 -16.92 22.09
C ILE A 361 -2.40 -16.35 23.31
N SER A 362 -2.62 -15.04 23.36
CA SER A 362 -3.34 -14.42 24.47
C SER A 362 -4.78 -14.93 24.59
N LEU A 363 -5.47 -15.15 23.47
CA LEU A 363 -6.82 -15.72 23.44
C LEU A 363 -6.85 -17.17 23.95
N CYS A 364 -5.91 -18.02 23.51
CA CYS A 364 -5.83 -19.40 23.98
C CYS A 364 -5.45 -19.48 25.47
N SER A 365 -4.53 -18.62 25.92
CA SER A 365 -4.15 -18.53 27.33
C SER A 365 -5.30 -18.07 28.23
N MET A 366 -6.20 -17.21 27.74
CA MET A 366 -7.35 -16.72 28.50
C MET A 366 -8.39 -17.81 28.80
N PHE A 367 -8.44 -18.85 27.96
CA PHE A 367 -9.37 -19.99 28.10
C PHE A 367 -8.64 -21.32 28.34
N GLN A 368 -7.39 -21.26 28.78
CA GLN A 368 -6.58 -22.43 29.07
C GLN A 368 -7.21 -23.21 30.25
N GLY A 369 -7.64 -24.44 29.98
CA GLY A 369 -8.31 -25.29 30.97
C GLY A 369 -9.84 -25.15 31.05
N SER A 370 -10.47 -24.42 30.12
CA SER A 370 -11.93 -24.41 30.01
C SER A 370 -12.48 -25.78 29.58
N ASN A 371 -13.47 -26.29 30.32
CA ASN A 371 -14.22 -27.50 29.96
C ASN A 371 -15.48 -27.21 29.11
N ASP A 372 -15.69 -25.95 28.72
CA ASP A 372 -16.79 -25.58 27.83
C ASP A 372 -16.43 -25.95 26.39
N LEU A 373 -17.03 -27.04 25.90
CA LEU A 373 -16.83 -27.56 24.55
C LEU A 373 -17.14 -26.54 23.45
N THR A 374 -18.02 -25.57 23.72
CA THR A 374 -18.34 -24.50 22.77
C THR A 374 -17.14 -23.57 22.59
N VAL A 375 -16.51 -23.19 23.70
CA VAL A 375 -15.32 -22.34 23.71
C VAL A 375 -14.14 -23.05 23.04
N VAL A 376 -13.93 -24.33 23.34
CA VAL A 376 -12.85 -25.13 22.73
C VAL A 376 -13.04 -25.28 21.22
N ARG A 377 -14.27 -25.57 20.76
CA ARG A 377 -14.61 -25.66 19.33
C ARG A 377 -14.34 -24.35 18.62
N ASP A 378 -14.78 -23.24 19.20
CA ASP A 378 -14.66 -21.92 18.57
C ASP A 378 -13.18 -21.47 18.50
N LEU A 379 -12.38 -21.76 19.53
CA LEU A 379 -10.92 -21.55 19.52
C LEU A 379 -10.22 -22.37 18.43
N ALA A 380 -10.55 -23.66 18.29
CA ALA A 380 -9.97 -24.53 17.25
C ALA A 380 -10.30 -24.00 15.84
N MET A 381 -11.54 -23.59 15.61
CA MET A 381 -11.98 -23.01 14.34
C MET A 381 -11.27 -21.68 14.02
N ILE A 382 -11.04 -20.84 15.03
CA ILE A 382 -10.31 -19.56 14.86
C ILE A 382 -8.85 -19.83 14.48
N LEU A 383 -8.17 -20.80 15.13
CA LEU A 383 -6.78 -21.16 14.83
C LEU A 383 -6.60 -21.78 13.43
N LEU A 384 -7.49 -22.69 13.05
CA LEU A 384 -7.50 -23.30 11.71
C LEU A 384 -7.77 -22.25 10.62
N SER A 385 -8.73 -21.35 10.85
CA SER A 385 -9.04 -20.30 9.88
C SER A 385 -7.90 -19.28 9.75
N TYR A 386 -7.22 -18.98 10.85
CA TYR A 386 -6.08 -18.07 10.82
C TYR A 386 -4.88 -18.63 10.04
N SER A 387 -4.53 -19.90 10.29
CA SER A 387 -3.43 -20.58 9.61
C SER A 387 -3.70 -20.82 8.12
N ALA A 388 -4.92 -21.19 7.74
CA ALA A 388 -5.26 -21.51 6.35
C ALA A 388 -5.54 -20.28 5.47
N PHE A 389 -6.29 -19.28 5.98
CA PHE A 389 -6.80 -18.19 5.14
C PHE A 389 -6.13 -16.83 5.38
N LEU A 390 -5.79 -16.47 6.62
CA LEU A 390 -5.34 -15.11 6.95
C LEU A 390 -3.83 -14.91 6.79
N ARG A 391 -3.01 -15.96 6.92
CA ARG A 391 -1.59 -15.96 6.52
C ARG A 391 -1.35 -16.41 5.08
N PHE A 392 -2.40 -16.49 4.25
CA PHE A 392 -2.26 -16.82 2.83
C PHE A 392 -1.31 -15.86 2.10
N ASN A 393 -1.29 -14.56 2.46
CA ASN A 393 -0.36 -13.62 1.85
C ASN A 393 1.10 -13.86 2.25
N GLU A 394 1.36 -14.43 3.43
CA GLU A 394 2.71 -14.79 3.88
C GLU A 394 3.17 -16.09 3.21
N MET A 395 2.28 -17.09 3.10
CA MET A 395 2.53 -18.26 2.26
C MET A 395 2.65 -17.89 0.78
N LYS A 396 1.84 -16.96 0.27
CA LYS A 396 1.93 -16.44 -1.10
C LYS A 396 3.20 -15.63 -1.29
N LYS A 397 3.64 -14.90 -0.26
CA LYS A 397 4.92 -14.18 -0.28
C LYS A 397 6.04 -15.20 -0.38
N GLU A 398 6.11 -16.20 0.49
CA GLU A 398 7.06 -17.32 0.39
C GLU A 398 6.99 -18.02 -0.97
N VAL A 399 5.81 -18.33 -1.50
CA VAL A 399 5.65 -18.91 -2.84
C VAL A 399 6.09 -17.94 -3.94
N SER A 400 5.90 -16.63 -3.78
CA SER A 400 6.37 -15.62 -4.73
C SER A 400 7.88 -15.40 -4.64
N THR A 401 8.47 -15.46 -3.44
CA THR A 401 9.91 -15.45 -3.20
C THR A 401 10.52 -16.71 -3.80
N LEU A 402 9.94 -17.88 -3.56
CA LEU A 402 10.33 -19.15 -4.20
C LEU A 402 10.14 -19.10 -5.72
N LYS A 403 9.12 -18.41 -6.25
CA LYS A 403 8.95 -18.22 -7.70
C LYS A 403 9.98 -17.27 -8.29
N GLU A 404 10.32 -16.18 -7.60
CA GLU A 404 11.38 -15.25 -8.03
C GLU A 404 12.77 -15.87 -7.83
N GLU A 405 12.99 -16.66 -6.79
CA GLU A 405 14.19 -17.49 -6.60
C GLU A 405 14.28 -18.58 -7.65
N LEU A 406 13.16 -19.22 -8.03
CA LEU A 406 13.08 -20.16 -9.15
C LEU A 406 13.34 -19.45 -10.48
N LYS A 407 12.86 -18.22 -10.66
CA LYS A 407 13.09 -17.42 -11.86
C LYS A 407 14.53 -16.93 -11.94
N LEU A 408 15.12 -16.53 -10.82
CA LEU A 408 16.52 -16.21 -10.66
C LEU A 408 17.39 -17.46 -10.82
N MET A 409 16.97 -18.62 -10.32
CA MET A 409 17.61 -19.92 -10.56
C MET A 409 17.54 -20.28 -12.04
N LYS A 410 16.39 -20.13 -12.70
CA LYS A 410 16.24 -20.37 -14.14
C LYS A 410 17.03 -19.38 -14.98
N GLN A 411 17.11 -18.12 -14.59
CA GLN A 411 17.93 -17.11 -15.25
C GLN A 411 19.42 -17.40 -15.03
N LYS A 412 19.83 -17.75 -13.80
CA LYS A 412 21.18 -18.27 -13.52
C LYS A 412 21.45 -19.57 -14.26
N HIS A 413 20.46 -20.43 -14.46
CA HIS A 413 20.58 -21.67 -15.23
C HIS A 413 20.68 -21.37 -16.73
N CYS A 414 20.03 -20.32 -17.23
CA CYS A 414 20.13 -19.84 -18.61
C CYS A 414 21.46 -19.11 -18.87
N GLU A 415 21.94 -18.32 -17.91
CA GLU A 415 23.26 -17.68 -17.91
C GLU A 415 24.38 -18.72 -17.71
N CYS A 416 24.14 -19.75 -16.90
CA CYS A 416 25.01 -20.91 -16.75
C CYS A 416 24.95 -21.77 -18.01
N ALA A 417 23.79 -21.96 -18.66
CA ALA A 417 23.66 -22.67 -19.93
C ALA A 417 24.34 -21.93 -21.08
N THR A 418 24.22 -20.60 -21.16
CA THR A 418 24.94 -19.80 -22.17
C THR A 418 26.44 -19.70 -21.87
N LYS A 419 26.86 -19.66 -20.59
CA LYS A 419 28.27 -19.83 -20.22
C LYS A 419 28.76 -21.23 -20.56
N VAL A 420 27.99 -22.28 -20.25
CA VAL A 420 28.25 -23.68 -20.58
C VAL A 420 28.26 -23.88 -22.09
N ASP A 421 27.47 -23.19 -22.90
CA ASP A 421 27.56 -23.23 -24.37
C ASP A 421 28.81 -22.50 -24.89
N SER A 422 29.20 -21.39 -24.25
CA SER A 422 30.46 -20.69 -24.55
C SER A 422 31.71 -21.48 -24.12
N TYR A 423 31.58 -22.30 -23.06
CA TYR A 423 32.60 -23.23 -22.58
C TYR A 423 32.56 -24.56 -23.34
N ASN A 424 31.40 -25.08 -23.77
CA ASN A 424 31.23 -26.29 -24.56
C ASN A 424 31.74 -26.12 -26.00
N ASN A 425 31.77 -24.90 -26.52
CA ASN A 425 32.46 -24.56 -27.76
C ASN A 425 33.98 -24.38 -27.59
N LYS A 426 34.52 -24.52 -26.37
CA LYS A 426 35.95 -24.42 -26.05
C LYS A 426 36.51 -25.62 -25.27
N ILE A 427 35.66 -26.52 -24.78
CA ILE A 427 36.05 -27.77 -24.14
C ILE A 427 35.93 -28.83 -25.24
N PRO A 428 37.01 -29.57 -25.57
CA PRO A 428 36.87 -30.71 -26.45
C PRO A 428 35.82 -31.62 -25.82
N ARG A 429 34.77 -31.99 -26.56
CA ARG A 429 33.96 -33.15 -26.19
C ARG A 429 34.97 -34.23 -25.83
N PHE A 430 34.89 -34.79 -24.63
CA PHE A 430 35.42 -36.12 -24.41
C PHE A 430 34.58 -37.02 -25.33
N LEU A 431 35.02 -37.07 -26.59
CA LEU A 431 34.86 -38.23 -27.43
C LEU A 431 35.20 -39.40 -26.51
N VAL A 432 34.27 -40.34 -26.37
CA VAL A 432 34.66 -41.71 -26.07
C VAL A 432 35.89 -41.96 -26.94
N PRO A 433 37.10 -42.14 -26.38
CA PRO A 433 38.26 -42.40 -27.21
C PRO A 433 37.95 -43.69 -27.94
N ASN A 434 37.90 -43.61 -29.26
CA ASN A 434 37.62 -44.71 -30.20
C ASN A 434 36.22 -45.32 -30.15
N GLY A 435 35.23 -44.70 -30.80
CA GLY A 435 34.15 -45.39 -31.55
C GLY A 435 33.40 -46.59 -30.93
N GLN A 436 33.49 -46.84 -29.62
CA GLN A 436 33.04 -48.07 -28.98
C GLN A 436 31.66 -47.87 -28.35
N ALA A 437 30.81 -48.89 -28.51
CA ALA A 437 29.46 -48.89 -28.00
C ALA A 437 29.44 -48.96 -26.47
N PRO A 438 28.61 -48.14 -25.78
CA PRO A 438 28.46 -48.22 -24.34
C PRO A 438 27.89 -49.59 -23.91
N VAL A 439 28.23 -50.03 -22.69
CA VAL A 439 27.70 -51.27 -22.10
C VAL A 439 27.18 -50.98 -20.69
N ALA A 440 25.90 -51.24 -20.44
CA ALA A 440 25.27 -51.04 -19.14
C ALA A 440 23.99 -51.87 -18.96
N PHE A 441 23.72 -52.36 -17.75
CA PHE A 441 22.46 -53.01 -17.40
C PHE A 441 21.95 -52.57 -16.01
N HIS A 442 20.62 -52.57 -15.84
CA HIS A 442 19.96 -52.30 -14.57
C HIS A 442 18.68 -53.13 -14.45
N THR A 443 18.58 -53.93 -13.39
CA THR A 443 17.55 -54.97 -13.23
C THR A 443 17.06 -55.10 -11.80
N HIS A 444 15.83 -55.61 -11.64
CA HIS A 444 15.16 -55.89 -10.36
C HIS A 444 14.23 -57.10 -10.52
N LEU A 445 13.77 -57.66 -9.39
CA LEU A 445 12.82 -58.78 -9.36
C LEU A 445 11.38 -58.28 -9.49
N SER A 446 10.57 -58.91 -10.35
CA SER A 446 9.14 -58.58 -10.46
C SER A 446 8.26 -59.22 -9.38
N ALA A 447 8.76 -60.29 -8.75
CA ALA A 447 8.07 -61.05 -7.72
C ALA A 447 9.08 -61.65 -6.74
N ASN A 448 8.60 -62.08 -5.58
CA ASN A 448 9.46 -62.69 -4.57
C ASN A 448 10.06 -63.98 -5.12
N PHE A 449 11.36 -64.15 -4.93
CA PHE A 449 12.14 -65.24 -5.49
C PHE A 449 12.84 -66.01 -4.38
N ASN A 450 12.59 -67.32 -4.31
CA ASN A 450 13.31 -68.21 -3.40
C ASN A 450 14.59 -68.65 -4.11
N VAL A 451 15.74 -68.32 -3.55
CA VAL A 451 17.03 -68.69 -4.14
C VAL A 451 17.39 -70.10 -3.70
N SER A 452 17.61 -70.99 -4.66
CA SER A 452 18.20 -72.30 -4.38
C SER A 452 19.71 -72.17 -4.27
N SER A 453 20.33 -72.93 -3.37
CA SER A 453 21.77 -72.87 -3.11
C SER A 453 22.59 -72.91 -4.41
N ASN A 454 23.54 -72.00 -4.54
CA ASN A 454 24.44 -71.86 -5.69
C ASN A 454 23.78 -71.56 -7.05
N HIS A 455 22.47 -71.30 -7.11
CA HIS A 455 21.80 -70.94 -8.36
C HIS A 455 21.80 -69.42 -8.57
N ALA A 456 21.88 -69.02 -9.84
CA ALA A 456 21.83 -67.61 -10.21
C ALA A 456 20.44 -67.02 -9.94
N VAL A 457 20.43 -65.79 -9.43
CA VAL A 457 19.21 -65.00 -9.25
C VAL A 457 18.84 -64.35 -10.59
N ALA A 458 17.70 -64.75 -11.15
CA ALA A 458 17.20 -64.21 -12.41
C ALA A 458 16.35 -62.95 -12.17
N TYR A 459 16.98 -61.77 -12.29
CA TYR A 459 16.30 -60.49 -12.24
C TYR A 459 15.55 -60.25 -13.56
N ASP A 460 14.28 -60.60 -13.57
CA ASP A 460 13.45 -60.67 -14.77
C ASP A 460 13.01 -59.30 -15.30
N MET A 461 12.95 -58.28 -14.42
CA MET A 461 12.55 -56.93 -14.80
C MET A 461 13.75 -56.06 -15.18
N VAL A 462 14.03 -56.00 -16.48
CA VAL A 462 15.15 -55.26 -17.07
C VAL A 462 14.74 -53.83 -17.45
N LYS A 463 15.33 -52.82 -16.82
CA LYS A 463 15.11 -51.40 -17.18
C LYS A 463 16.09 -50.90 -18.23
N ILE A 464 17.35 -51.35 -18.15
CA ILE A 464 18.43 -50.97 -19.06
C ILE A 464 19.21 -52.24 -19.42
N ASN A 465 19.57 -52.40 -20.69
CA ASN A 465 20.44 -53.48 -21.19
C ASN A 465 21.20 -53.05 -22.44
N VAL A 466 21.93 -51.94 -22.35
CA VAL A 466 22.73 -51.42 -23.46
C VAL A 466 23.93 -52.34 -23.68
N GLY A 467 24.10 -52.81 -24.92
CA GLY A 467 25.10 -53.84 -25.27
C GLY A 467 24.59 -55.27 -25.12
N ASP A 468 23.31 -55.46 -24.73
CA ASP A 468 22.60 -56.74 -24.67
C ASP A 468 23.32 -57.86 -23.88
N GLY A 469 24.17 -57.47 -22.91
CA GLY A 469 24.99 -58.41 -22.14
C GLY A 469 24.24 -59.14 -21.04
N TYR A 470 23.12 -58.60 -20.52
CA TYR A 470 22.34 -59.24 -19.47
C TYR A 470 21.23 -60.15 -20.03
N ASN A 471 21.14 -61.38 -19.53
CA ASN A 471 20.07 -62.31 -19.88
C ASN A 471 19.11 -62.57 -18.71
N LYS A 472 17.91 -61.99 -18.83
CA LYS A 472 16.82 -62.05 -17.84
C LYS A 472 16.33 -63.45 -17.45
N PHE A 473 16.52 -64.45 -18.30
CA PHE A 473 16.08 -65.82 -18.01
C PHE A 473 17.11 -66.59 -17.18
N SER A 474 18.39 -66.24 -17.35
CA SER A 474 19.50 -66.89 -16.64
C SER A 474 19.97 -66.12 -15.41
N GLY A 475 19.73 -64.80 -15.34
CA GLY A 475 20.29 -63.94 -14.31
C GLY A 475 21.73 -63.50 -14.54
N ILE A 476 22.33 -63.89 -15.67
CA ILE A 476 23.75 -63.75 -15.93
C ILE A 476 24.01 -62.56 -16.87
N PHE A 477 24.95 -61.71 -16.47
CA PHE A 477 25.59 -60.73 -17.35
C PHE A 477 26.82 -61.36 -18.01
N LYS A 478 26.91 -61.30 -19.33
CA LYS A 478 28.12 -61.64 -20.08
C LYS A 478 28.73 -60.37 -20.64
N ALA A 479 30.01 -60.14 -20.36
CA ALA A 479 30.72 -58.97 -20.86
C ALA A 479 30.84 -59.04 -22.39
N PRO A 480 30.23 -58.11 -23.16
CA PRO A 480 30.34 -58.10 -24.61
C PRO A 480 31.70 -57.55 -25.10
N THR A 481 32.42 -56.84 -24.23
CA THR A 481 33.70 -56.18 -24.52
C THR A 481 34.62 -56.35 -23.32
N ALA A 482 35.93 -56.51 -23.55
CA ALA A 482 36.91 -56.53 -22.47
C ALA A 482 37.08 -55.14 -21.84
N GLY A 483 37.19 -55.06 -20.52
CA GLY A 483 37.39 -53.79 -19.83
C GLY A 483 37.16 -53.80 -18.33
N LEU A 484 37.29 -52.63 -17.71
CA LEU A 484 37.02 -52.42 -16.30
C LEU A 484 35.53 -52.12 -16.09
N TYR A 485 34.85 -52.93 -15.28
CA TYR A 485 33.42 -52.81 -15.00
C TYR A 485 33.15 -52.42 -13.55
N PHE A 486 32.12 -51.59 -13.35
CA PHE A 486 31.47 -51.41 -12.05
C PHE A 486 30.24 -52.31 -11.99
N ILE A 487 30.16 -53.18 -10.98
CA ILE A 487 29.04 -54.10 -10.75
C ILE A 487 28.52 -53.88 -9.33
N THR A 488 27.21 -53.83 -9.16
CA THR A 488 26.58 -53.63 -7.85
C THR A 488 25.33 -54.47 -7.67
N ASN A 489 25.12 -54.93 -6.44
CA ASN A 489 23.94 -55.65 -6.01
C ASN A 489 23.41 -55.04 -4.72
N THR A 490 22.09 -54.83 -4.66
CA THR A 490 21.38 -54.42 -3.45
C THR A 490 20.33 -55.46 -3.13
N VAL A 491 20.25 -55.83 -1.85
CA VAL A 491 19.24 -56.73 -1.31
C VAL A 491 18.55 -56.11 -0.10
N MET A 492 17.35 -56.58 0.21
CA MET A 492 16.61 -56.22 1.42
C MET A 492 16.00 -57.46 2.07
N SER A 493 16.34 -57.71 3.33
CA SER A 493 15.83 -58.81 4.14
C SER A 493 14.47 -58.48 4.76
N MET A 494 13.75 -59.54 5.14
CA MET A 494 12.49 -59.45 5.87
C MET A 494 12.71 -59.93 7.31
N PRO A 495 11.81 -59.55 8.24
CA PRO A 495 11.86 -60.09 9.60
C PRO A 495 11.93 -61.62 9.59
N ASN A 496 12.88 -62.18 10.34
CA ASN A 496 13.18 -63.61 10.47
C ASN A 496 13.72 -64.31 9.20
N HIS A 497 14.14 -63.56 8.17
CA HIS A 497 14.69 -64.11 6.93
C HIS A 497 15.93 -63.30 6.51
N GLY A 498 17.11 -63.74 6.95
CA GLY A 498 18.39 -63.18 6.51
C GLY A 498 18.68 -63.49 5.05
N ILE A 499 19.51 -62.66 4.42
CA ILE A 499 19.94 -62.82 3.02
C ILE A 499 21.46 -62.76 2.98
N HIS A 500 22.08 -63.71 2.31
CA HIS A 500 23.50 -63.92 2.09
C HIS A 500 23.70 -64.29 0.63
N VAL A 501 24.04 -63.28 -0.17
CA VAL A 501 24.30 -63.44 -1.60
C VAL A 501 25.71 -63.02 -1.94
N GLU A 502 26.24 -63.55 -3.02
CA GLU A 502 27.54 -63.17 -3.55
C GLU A 502 27.47 -62.80 -5.02
N ILE A 503 28.26 -61.80 -5.40
CA ILE A 503 28.56 -61.47 -6.78
C ILE A 503 29.69 -62.41 -7.22
N VAL A 504 29.45 -63.15 -8.30
CA VAL A 504 30.31 -64.21 -8.79
C VAL A 504 30.80 -63.86 -10.19
N LYS A 505 32.11 -63.97 -10.42
CA LYS A 505 32.75 -63.92 -11.74
C LYS A 505 33.23 -65.32 -12.11
N ASN A 506 32.72 -65.87 -13.21
CA ASN A 506 33.12 -67.19 -13.74
C ASN A 506 33.15 -68.32 -12.68
N GLY A 507 32.20 -68.30 -11.74
CA GLY A 507 32.08 -69.31 -10.67
C GLY A 507 32.82 -68.96 -9.37
N VAL A 508 33.67 -67.94 -9.36
CA VAL A 508 34.42 -67.46 -8.19
C VAL A 508 33.75 -66.23 -7.59
N ALA A 509 33.51 -66.24 -6.28
CA ALA A 509 32.93 -65.11 -5.56
C ALA A 509 33.92 -63.93 -5.52
N ILE A 510 33.49 -62.76 -5.97
CA ILE A 510 34.27 -61.52 -5.99
C ILE A 510 33.73 -60.44 -5.05
N GLY A 511 32.53 -60.64 -4.50
CA GLY A 511 31.96 -59.78 -3.46
C GLY A 511 30.86 -60.50 -2.71
N LYS A 512 30.77 -60.32 -1.39
CA LYS A 512 29.72 -60.90 -0.54
C LYS A 512 28.82 -59.79 -0.03
N ASN A 513 27.52 -60.01 -0.11
CA ASN A 513 26.49 -59.10 0.36
C ASN A 513 25.62 -59.83 1.37
N TRP A 514 25.25 -59.15 2.45
CA TRP A 514 24.44 -59.74 3.49
C TRP A 514 23.48 -58.72 4.09
N ALA A 515 22.33 -59.19 4.55
CA ALA A 515 21.35 -58.42 5.32
C ALA A 515 20.80 -59.33 6.43
N ASP A 516 20.78 -58.84 7.68
CA ASP A 516 20.41 -59.66 8.84
C ASP A 516 18.90 -59.91 8.90
N HIS A 517 18.48 -60.87 9.71
CA HIS A 517 17.08 -61.27 9.88
C HIS A 517 16.29 -60.37 10.85
N ASN A 518 16.92 -59.35 11.44
CA ASN A 518 16.37 -58.52 12.51
C ASN A 518 15.57 -57.31 12.00
N GLY A 519 14.49 -57.60 11.27
CA GLY A 519 13.59 -56.58 10.72
C GLY A 519 13.76 -56.40 9.23
N TYR A 520 13.58 -55.18 8.74
CA TYR A 520 13.86 -54.81 7.35
C TYR A 520 15.26 -54.21 7.28
N GLU A 521 16.23 -54.99 6.85
CA GLU A 521 17.60 -54.52 6.64
C GLU A 521 17.97 -54.58 5.16
N SER A 522 18.88 -53.70 4.73
CA SER A 522 19.36 -53.70 3.35
C SER A 522 20.87 -53.77 3.30
N GLY A 523 21.37 -54.64 2.42
CA GLY A 523 22.79 -54.79 2.12
C GLY A 523 23.06 -54.36 0.68
N THR A 524 24.11 -53.57 0.47
CA THR A 524 24.59 -53.25 -0.88
C THR A 524 26.06 -53.59 -1.00
N MET A 525 26.40 -54.36 -2.03
CA MET A 525 27.77 -54.69 -2.39
C MET A 525 28.08 -54.16 -3.78
N SER A 526 29.21 -53.46 -3.90
CA SER A 526 29.71 -52.98 -5.19
C SER A 526 31.14 -53.45 -5.38
N VAL A 527 31.45 -53.91 -6.58
CA VAL A 527 32.78 -54.38 -6.98
C VAL A 527 33.19 -53.67 -8.27
N ILE A 528 34.46 -53.32 -8.35
CA ILE A 528 35.10 -52.90 -9.58
C ILE A 528 36.03 -54.04 -9.99
N THR A 529 35.85 -54.57 -11.19
CA THR A 529 36.63 -55.72 -11.66
C THR A 529 36.83 -55.65 -13.16
N ASP A 530 37.99 -56.11 -13.62
CA ASP A 530 38.24 -56.35 -15.04
C ASP A 530 37.44 -57.56 -15.50
N LEU A 531 36.85 -57.49 -16.69
CA LEU A 531 36.14 -58.58 -17.35
C LEU A 531 36.68 -58.73 -18.76
N ASP A 532 37.02 -59.96 -19.15
CA ASP A 532 37.31 -60.31 -20.53
C ASP A 532 36.01 -60.54 -21.32
N VAL A 533 36.10 -60.54 -22.66
CA VAL A 533 34.95 -60.85 -23.52
C VAL A 533 34.38 -62.23 -23.16
N ASN A 534 33.07 -62.30 -22.91
CA ASN A 534 32.30 -63.45 -22.45
C ASN A 534 32.48 -63.88 -20.98
N ASP A 535 33.27 -63.16 -20.20
CA ASP A 535 33.24 -63.35 -18.75
C ASP A 535 31.82 -63.16 -18.22
N SER A 536 31.41 -64.09 -17.35
CA SER A 536 30.07 -64.17 -16.82
C SER A 536 30.03 -63.69 -15.38
N VAL A 537 29.16 -62.74 -15.09
CA VAL A 537 28.93 -62.19 -13.75
C VAL A 537 27.46 -62.36 -13.36
N TRP A 538 27.21 -62.89 -12.18
CA TRP A 538 25.85 -63.06 -11.65
C TRP A 538 25.82 -63.02 -10.12
N VAL A 539 24.62 -62.95 -9.56
CA VAL A 539 24.38 -63.03 -8.12
C VAL A 539 23.84 -64.43 -7.78
N ARG A 540 24.35 -65.05 -6.72
CA ARG A 540 23.83 -66.33 -6.19
C ARG A 540 23.80 -66.33 -4.66
N ASP A 541 23.02 -67.23 -4.08
CA ASP A 541 23.02 -67.54 -2.65
C ASP A 541 24.37 -68.16 -2.21
N SER A 542 24.92 -67.68 -1.09
CA SER A 542 26.22 -68.13 -0.57
C SER A 542 26.13 -69.27 0.45
N ASP A 543 25.00 -69.41 1.17
CA ASP A 543 24.95 -70.14 2.45
C ASP A 543 23.98 -71.36 2.49
N GLY A 544 23.31 -71.73 1.40
CA GLY A 544 22.64 -73.04 1.30
C GLY A 544 21.15 -73.07 1.00
N GLY A 545 20.53 -71.96 0.56
CA GLY A 545 19.30 -72.03 -0.23
C GLY A 545 17.96 -72.03 0.52
N THR A 546 17.80 -71.19 1.55
CA THR A 546 16.47 -70.89 2.12
C THR A 546 16.10 -69.41 2.04
N GLU A 547 16.87 -68.63 1.29
CA GLU A 547 16.72 -67.18 1.21
C GLU A 547 15.58 -66.78 0.29
N ARG A 548 14.77 -65.84 0.77
CA ARG A 548 13.65 -65.27 0.04
C ARG A 548 13.96 -63.82 -0.29
N LEU A 549 14.27 -63.56 -1.55
CA LEU A 549 14.47 -62.21 -2.06
C LEU A 549 13.11 -61.60 -2.38
N GLU A 550 12.77 -60.50 -1.73
CA GLU A 550 11.57 -59.74 -2.05
C GLU A 550 11.73 -59.00 -3.39
N HIS A 551 10.63 -58.75 -4.10
CA HIS A 551 10.55 -58.08 -5.41
C HIS A 551 11.36 -56.76 -5.55
N ASP A 552 10.71 -55.59 -5.55
CA ASP A 552 11.26 -54.31 -6.05
C ASP A 552 12.48 -53.78 -5.28
N TYR A 553 12.80 -54.36 -4.12
CA TYR A 553 13.90 -53.94 -3.26
C TYR A 553 15.22 -54.68 -3.52
N ASN A 554 15.21 -55.65 -4.43
CA ASN A 554 16.39 -56.41 -4.83
C ASN A 554 16.80 -56.03 -6.26
N SER A 555 18.02 -55.54 -6.43
CA SER A 555 18.53 -55.06 -7.72
C SER A 555 19.93 -55.54 -8.03
N PHE A 556 20.21 -55.66 -9.33
CA PHE A 556 21.52 -56.01 -9.87
C PHE A 556 21.82 -55.14 -11.09
N SER A 557 22.95 -54.46 -11.05
CA SER A 557 23.31 -53.44 -12.05
C SER A 557 24.80 -53.44 -12.34
N GLY A 558 25.15 -52.93 -13.51
CA GLY A 558 26.55 -52.71 -13.84
C GLY A 558 26.75 -51.94 -15.13
N PHE A 559 27.94 -51.36 -15.29
CA PHE A 559 28.33 -50.66 -16.52
C PHE A 559 29.84 -50.70 -16.74
N LEU A 560 30.23 -50.59 -18.00
CA LEU A 560 31.63 -50.49 -18.43
C LEU A 560 32.17 -49.10 -18.11
N ILE A 561 33.28 -49.05 -17.38
CA ILE A 561 33.99 -47.81 -17.05
C ILE A 561 34.89 -47.41 -18.22
N TYR A 562 35.73 -48.33 -18.69
CA TYR A 562 36.56 -48.18 -19.88
C TYR A 562 37.00 -49.54 -20.42
N THR A 563 37.30 -49.62 -21.72
CA THR A 563 37.77 -50.84 -22.38
C THR A 563 39.27 -51.06 -22.17
N GLU A 564 39.66 -52.31 -21.95
CA GLU A 564 41.06 -52.71 -22.08
C GLU A 564 41.33 -52.97 -23.58
N TYR A 565 42.47 -52.48 -24.08
CA TYR A 565 42.80 -52.51 -25.51
C TYR A 565 43.21 -53.91 -26.00
#